data_AF-A0A662A546-F1
#
_entry.id   AF-A0A662A546-F1
#
_cell.length_a   1.000
_cell.length_b   1.000
_cell.length_c   1.000
_cell.angle_alpha   90.00
_cell.angle_beta   90.00
_cell.angle_gamma   90.00
#
_symmetry.space_group_name_H-M   'P 1'
#
loop_
_entity.id
_entity.type
_entity.pdbx_description
1 polymer ?
#
loop_
_entity_poly.entity_id
_entity_poly.type
_entity_poly.pdbx_seq_one_letter_code
_entity_poly.pdbx_strand_id
1 'polypeptide(L)'
;MKKLIIFSLLFFTINSFSQKITRGPDIGEIYFLGPTNNGEGLYYSTDFGETATFVDGSMNYISIAADKTQGGVYCVTLPEALYYSDGFGYTGTWEVKSSDIGNVLHSGIIEG
;
A
#
# COMPACT_ATOMS: atom_id res chain seq x y z
N MET A 1 14.76 -36.23 6.61
CA MET A 1 15.48 -34.95 6.36
C MET A 1 14.93 -34.18 5.16
N LYS A 2 14.92 -34.73 3.93
CA LYS A 2 14.38 -34.03 2.73
C LYS A 2 12.96 -33.48 2.90
N LYS A 3 12.04 -34.26 3.49
CA LYS A 3 10.66 -33.83 3.76
C LYS A 3 10.58 -32.65 4.74
N LEU A 4 11.45 -32.62 5.77
CA LEU A 4 11.48 -31.55 6.76
C LEU A 4 11.96 -30.22 6.16
N ILE A 5 12.93 -30.29 5.24
CA ILE A 5 13.42 -29.13 4.47
C ILE A 5 12.32 -28.58 3.58
N ILE A 6 11.57 -29.45 2.88
CA ILE A 6 10.44 -29.04 2.03
C ILE A 6 9.34 -28.36 2.86
N PHE A 7 8.97 -28.92 4.01
CA PHE A 7 8.01 -28.26 4.91
C PHE A 7 8.53 -26.91 5.40
N SER A 8 9.80 -26.81 5.81
CA SER A 8 10.40 -25.54 6.23
C SER A 8 10.42 -24.48 5.13
N LEU A 9 10.70 -24.85 3.88
CA LEU A 9 10.62 -23.95 2.73
C LEU A 9 9.19 -23.51 2.44
N LEU A 10 8.22 -24.42 2.54
CA LEU A 10 6.80 -24.12 2.37
C LEU A 10 6.27 -23.18 3.46
N PHE A 11 6.74 -23.33 4.71
CA PHE A 11 6.40 -22.42 5.80
C PHE A 11 7.08 -21.05 5.68
N PHE A 12 8.22 -20.95 4.98
CA PHE A 12 8.87 -19.67 4.72
C PHE A 12 8.12 -18.87 3.63
N THR A 13 7.63 -19.52 2.58
CA THR A 13 6.91 -18.84 1.50
C THR A 13 5.55 -18.30 1.91
N ILE A 14 4.85 -18.94 2.86
CA ILE A 14 3.58 -18.41 3.39
C ILE A 14 3.75 -17.16 4.29
N ASN A 15 4.97 -16.90 4.78
CA ASN A 15 5.31 -15.69 5.54
C ASN A 15 5.94 -14.60 4.65
N SER A 16 6.00 -14.82 3.33
CA SER A 16 6.48 -13.80 2.42
C SER A 16 5.47 -12.64 2.40
N PHE A 17 5.84 -11.52 3.02
CA PHE A 17 5.08 -10.29 3.01
C PHE A 17 4.72 -9.97 1.55
N SER A 18 3.42 -9.89 1.24
CA SER A 18 2.97 -9.44 -0.08
C SER A 18 3.30 -7.95 -0.19
N GLN A 19 4.39 -7.64 -0.88
CA GLN A 19 4.77 -6.27 -1.17
C GLN A 19 3.65 -5.60 -1.95
N LYS A 20 3.09 -4.52 -1.41
CA LYS A 20 2.00 -3.78 -2.05
C LYS A 20 2.63 -2.77 -2.99
N ILE A 21 2.43 -2.95 -4.28
CA ILE A 21 2.99 -2.13 -5.36
C ILE A 21 1.89 -1.73 -6.32
N THR A 22 1.97 -0.50 -6.83
CA THR A 22 1.06 0.04 -7.84
C THR A 22 1.82 0.96 -8.78
N ARG A 23 1.29 1.16 -9.99
CA ARG A 23 1.92 1.99 -11.04
C ARG A 23 1.12 3.25 -11.27
N GLY A 24 1.81 4.37 -11.35
CA GLY A 24 1.21 5.64 -11.74
C GLY A 24 0.92 5.73 -13.25
N PRO A 25 0.35 6.86 -13.69
CA PRO A 25 0.10 7.14 -15.09
C PRO A 25 1.39 7.39 -15.88
N ASP A 26 2.45 7.92 -15.24
CA ASP A 26 3.68 8.25 -15.93
C ASP A 26 4.57 7.03 -16.15
N ILE A 27 5.39 7.12 -17.21
CA ILE A 27 6.35 6.06 -17.55
C ILE A 27 7.39 5.95 -16.44
N GLY A 28 7.50 4.74 -15.87
CA GLY A 28 8.44 4.46 -14.79
C GLY A 28 7.91 4.81 -13.39
N GLU A 29 6.71 5.38 -13.28
CA GLU A 29 6.09 5.77 -12.01
C GLU A 29 5.60 4.55 -11.22
N ILE A 30 6.18 4.32 -10.05
CA ILE A 30 5.85 3.19 -9.17
C ILE A 30 5.75 3.68 -7.73
N TYR A 31 4.72 3.20 -7.04
CA TYR A 31 4.56 3.33 -5.60
C TYR A 31 4.59 1.95 -4.97
N PHE A 32 5.32 1.79 -3.87
CA PHE A 32 5.30 0.54 -3.14
C PHE A 32 5.50 0.74 -1.64
N LEU A 33 4.98 -0.21 -0.88
CA LEU A 33 5.19 -0.29 0.56
C LEU A 33 6.42 -1.14 0.85
N GLY A 34 7.28 -0.65 1.74
CA GLY A 34 8.55 -1.29 2.09
C GLY A 34 8.91 -1.13 3.56
N PRO A 35 9.80 -1.98 4.09
CA PRO A 35 10.20 -1.91 5.48
C PRO A 35 11.02 -0.64 5.78
N THR A 36 10.78 -0.07 6.95
CA THR A 36 11.58 0.99 7.56
C THR A 36 12.12 0.52 8.91
N ASN A 37 12.93 1.34 9.58
CA ASN A 37 13.40 1.03 10.95
C ASN A 37 12.26 0.87 11.96
N ASN A 38 11.07 1.44 11.69
CA ASN A 38 9.96 1.53 12.64
C ASN A 38 8.66 0.91 12.13
N GLY A 39 8.66 0.18 11.01
CA GLY A 39 7.46 -0.42 10.45
C GLY A 39 7.48 -0.47 8.92
N GLU A 40 6.39 -0.04 8.29
CA GLU A 40 6.24 0.04 6.84
C GLU A 40 6.18 1.50 6.40
N GLY A 41 6.73 1.80 5.23
CA GLY A 41 6.77 3.12 4.64
C GLY A 41 6.39 3.08 3.16
N LEU A 42 5.89 4.19 2.66
CA LEU A 42 5.64 4.41 1.26
C LEU A 42 6.93 4.87 0.56
N TYR A 43 7.20 4.26 -0.58
CA TYR A 43 8.29 4.59 -1.47
C TYR A 43 7.75 4.92 -2.85
N TYR A 44 8.48 5.78 -3.54
CA TYR A 44 8.16 6.29 -4.87
C TYR A 44 9.37 6.16 -5.81
N SER A 45 9.13 5.78 -7.05
CA SER A 45 10.13 5.67 -8.11
C SER A 45 9.60 6.25 -9.42
N THR A 46 10.50 6.84 -10.22
CA THR A 46 10.25 7.35 -11.58
C THR A 46 11.04 6.62 -12.65
N ASP A 47 11.83 5.62 -12.27
CA ASP A 47 12.81 4.95 -13.13
C ASP A 47 12.59 3.43 -13.12
N PHE A 48 11.32 3.01 -13.13
CA PHE A 48 10.92 1.60 -13.14
C PHE A 48 11.43 0.80 -11.93
N GLY A 49 11.73 1.48 -10.82
CA GLY A 49 12.24 0.88 -9.60
C GLY A 49 13.76 0.68 -9.57
N GLU A 50 14.52 1.29 -10.50
CA GLU A 50 15.99 1.32 -10.40
C GLU A 50 16.43 2.08 -9.14
N THR A 51 15.75 3.18 -8.81
CA THR A 51 15.88 3.91 -7.55
C THR A 51 14.52 4.16 -6.91
N ALA A 52 14.50 4.35 -5.59
CA ALA A 52 13.28 4.64 -4.86
C ALA A 52 13.53 5.63 -3.72
N THR A 53 12.62 6.57 -3.57
CA THR A 53 12.62 7.58 -2.52
C THR A 53 11.60 7.21 -1.47
N PHE A 54 12.01 7.18 -0.20
CA PHE A 54 11.08 7.12 0.93
C PHE A 54 10.30 8.44 1.01
N VAL A 55 8.96 8.40 0.97
CA VAL A 55 8.12 9.61 0.95
C VAL A 55 7.33 9.82 2.24
N ASP A 56 6.88 8.74 2.87
CA ASP A 56 6.15 8.82 4.13
C ASP A 56 6.16 7.47 4.89
N GLY A 57 6.17 7.53 6.21
CA GLY A 57 5.99 6.37 7.09
C GLY A 57 5.16 6.70 8.32
N SER A 58 4.32 7.74 8.21
CA SER A 58 3.49 8.24 9.31
C SER A 58 2.12 7.55 9.38
N MET A 59 1.71 6.92 8.29
CA MET A 59 0.42 6.26 8.15
C MET A 59 0.52 4.74 8.38
N ASN A 60 -0.52 4.14 8.96
CA ASN A 60 -0.64 2.68 9.09
C ASN A 60 -1.20 2.07 7.80
N TYR A 61 -0.39 2.03 6.75
CA TYR A 61 -0.82 1.57 5.43
C TYR A 61 -1.37 0.12 5.44
N ILE A 62 -2.57 -0.05 4.89
CA ILE A 62 -3.13 -1.37 4.54
C ILE A 62 -3.00 -1.57 3.04
N SER A 63 -3.28 -0.57 2.21
CA SER A 63 -3.19 -0.71 0.75
C SER A 63 -2.94 0.63 0.11
N ILE A 64 -2.45 0.58 -1.13
CA ILE A 64 -2.20 1.76 -1.95
C ILE A 64 -2.71 1.54 -3.37
N ALA A 65 -3.13 2.61 -4.02
CA ALA A 65 -3.48 2.63 -5.44
C ALA A 65 -3.09 3.99 -6.03
N ALA A 66 -2.33 3.99 -7.12
CA ALA A 66 -2.05 5.24 -7.82
C ALA A 66 -3.32 5.75 -8.51
N ASP A 67 -3.49 7.07 -8.54
CA ASP A 67 -4.51 7.73 -9.33
C ASP A 67 -4.08 7.78 -10.82
N LYS A 68 -4.95 8.30 -11.68
CA LYS A 68 -4.64 8.60 -13.07
C LYS A 68 -3.92 9.95 -13.25
N THR A 69 -3.80 10.74 -12.20
CA THR A 69 -3.03 11.99 -12.19
C THR A 69 -1.63 11.72 -11.67
N GLN A 70 -0.63 12.40 -12.24
CA GLN A 70 0.75 12.31 -11.79
C GLN A 70 0.85 12.70 -10.31
N GLY A 71 1.53 11.90 -9.50
CA GLY A 71 1.68 12.17 -8.07
C GLY A 71 0.45 11.82 -7.24
N GLY A 72 -0.67 11.47 -7.86
CA GLY A 72 -1.88 11.06 -7.18
C GLY A 72 -1.75 9.64 -6.62
N VAL A 73 -1.97 9.48 -5.32
CA VAL A 73 -1.98 8.17 -4.64
C VAL A 73 -3.05 8.11 -3.57
N TYR A 74 -3.83 7.04 -3.60
CA TYR A 74 -4.76 6.67 -2.57
C TYR A 74 -4.13 5.66 -1.62
N CYS A 75 -4.47 5.75 -0.34
CA CYS A 75 -4.18 4.68 0.61
C CYS A 75 -5.36 4.39 1.54
N VAL A 76 -5.45 3.16 2.01
CA VAL A 76 -6.33 2.77 3.12
C VAL A 76 -5.47 2.51 4.34
N THR A 77 -5.83 3.04 5.51
CA THR A 77 -5.07 2.87 6.75
C THR A 77 -5.81 2.07 7.82
N LEU A 78 -5.14 1.70 8.92
CA LEU A 78 -5.79 1.34 10.19
C LEU A 78 -5.84 2.51 11.19
N PRO A 79 -7.02 2.83 11.77
CA PRO A 79 -8.35 2.31 11.43
C PRO A 79 -8.81 2.73 10.02
N GLU A 80 -9.72 1.95 9.43
CA GLU A 80 -10.12 1.93 8.01
C GLU A 80 -10.68 3.26 7.50
N ALA A 81 -9.76 4.10 7.02
CA ALA A 81 -10.06 5.35 6.33
C ALA A 81 -9.28 5.40 5.01
N LEU A 82 -9.92 5.98 3.99
CA LEU A 82 -9.33 6.24 2.69
C LEU A 82 -8.76 7.65 2.68
N TYR A 83 -7.48 7.74 2.35
CA TYR A 83 -6.76 8.98 2.13
C TYR A 83 -6.35 9.10 0.67
N TYR A 84 -6.11 10.33 0.27
CA TYR A 84 -5.56 10.68 -1.02
C TYR A 84 -4.45 11.72 -0.85
N SER A 85 -3.41 11.64 -1.65
CA SER A 85 -2.38 12.65 -1.82
C SER A 85 -2.24 12.94 -3.30
N ASP A 86 -2.10 14.21 -3.68
CA ASP A 86 -1.71 14.66 -5.02
C ASP A 86 -0.21 15.00 -5.12
N GLY A 87 0.55 14.74 -4.05
CA GLY A 87 1.95 15.08 -3.92
C GLY A 87 2.81 13.86 -3.66
N PHE A 88 2.65 12.81 -4.46
CA PHE A 88 3.43 11.56 -4.41
C PHE A 88 3.35 10.81 -3.07
N GLY A 89 2.39 11.13 -2.20
CA GLY A 89 2.29 10.56 -0.86
C GLY A 89 3.28 11.12 0.17
N TYR A 90 3.90 12.29 -0.09
CA TYR A 90 4.77 12.94 0.88
C TYR A 90 4.03 13.27 2.19
N THR A 91 4.73 13.19 3.32
CA THR A 91 4.19 13.58 4.62
C THR A 91 3.53 14.97 4.57
N GLY A 92 2.30 15.08 5.09
CA GLY A 92 1.53 16.33 5.14
C GLY A 92 0.67 16.61 3.90
N THR A 93 0.73 15.77 2.87
CA THR A 93 -0.12 15.89 1.66
C THR A 93 -1.40 15.06 1.70
N TRP A 94 -1.59 14.26 2.76
CA TRP A 94 -2.71 13.33 2.88
C TRP A 94 -4.01 14.05 3.28
N GLU A 95 -5.03 13.87 2.47
CA GLU A 95 -6.40 14.30 2.72
C GLU A 95 -7.31 13.09 2.94
N VAL A 96 -8.11 13.10 4.01
CA VAL A 96 -9.15 12.08 4.22
C VAL A 96 -10.23 12.23 3.14
N LYS A 97 -10.53 11.17 2.40
CA LYS A 97 -11.63 11.13 1.42
C LYS A 97 -12.84 10.37 1.93
N SER A 98 -12.63 9.37 2.79
CA SER A 98 -13.71 8.66 3.49
C SER A 98 -13.20 8.13 4.82
N SER A 99 -13.99 8.31 5.87
CA SER A 99 -13.87 7.53 7.11
C SER A 99 -14.88 6.37 7.09
N ASP A 100 -14.77 5.45 8.05
CA ASP A 100 -15.76 4.40 8.30
C ASP A 100 -15.95 3.43 7.13
N ILE A 101 -14.87 3.10 6.42
CA ILE A 101 -14.88 2.01 5.44
C ILE A 101 -15.00 0.73 6.25
N GLY A 102 -16.23 0.29 6.54
CA GLY A 102 -16.44 -0.90 7.34
C GLY A 102 -15.94 -2.16 6.63
N ASN A 103 -15.34 -3.07 7.40
CA ASN A 103 -15.10 -4.47 7.02
C ASN A 103 -16.36 -5.27 6.61
N VAL A 104 -17.55 -4.67 6.73
CA VAL A 104 -18.84 -5.31 6.42
C VAL A 104 -19.42 -4.69 5.15
N LEU A 105 -19.33 -5.44 4.05
CA LEU A 105 -20.08 -5.15 2.84
C LEU A 105 -21.55 -5.51 3.09
N HIS A 106 -22.39 -4.52 3.37
CA HIS A 106 -23.83 -4.71 3.31
C HIS A 106 -24.25 -4.81 1.84
N SER A 107 -25.10 -5.77 1.49
CA SER A 107 -25.58 -6.01 0.12
C SER A 107 -26.38 -4.85 -0.48
N GLY A 108 -26.64 -3.78 0.28
CA GLY A 108 -27.47 -2.64 -0.12
C GLY A 108 -28.97 -2.95 -0.16
N ILE A 109 -29.37 -4.20 0.10
CA ILE A 109 -30.77 -4.58 0.29
C ILE A 109 -31.07 -4.37 1.77
N ILE A 110 -31.83 -3.32 2.09
CA ILE A 110 -32.51 -3.22 3.38
C ILE A 110 -33.55 -4.33 3.35
N GLU A 111 -33.32 -5.43 4.08
CA GLU A 111 -34.41 -6.36 4.38
C GLU A 111 -35.45 -5.58 5.19
N GLY A 112 -36.59 -5.30 4.55
CA GLY A 112 -37.77 -4.71 5.14
C GLY A 112 -38.81 -5.77 5.49
#